data_AF-A0AAD0KK24-F1
#
_entry.id   AF-A0AAD0KK24-F1
#
_cell.length_a   1.000
_cell.length_b   1.000
_cell.length_c   1.000
_cell.angle_alpha   90.00
_cell.angle_beta   90.00
_cell.angle_gamma   90.00
#
_symmetry.space_group_name_H-M   'P 1'
#
loop_
_entity.id
_entity.type
_entity.pdbx_description
1 polymer ?
#
loop_
_entity_poly.entity_id
_entity_poly.type
_entity_poly.pdbx_seq_one_letter_code
_entity_poly.pdbx_strand_id
1 'polypeptide(L)'
;MTIWSMLEIEPTDELAIIKKAYAKKLKSHHPEDDPEGYQQLREAYDTAVKWARSGQRIASTVPSFVGEDKKEIAEAISKEIEEMVIQAEKVIRVDEAEEEESEEVEQEVAEEDTEEKAEGATSIPHENEWALFRPLPIQLDADLQEQPAAIFDRQIRELYADFSCRIQQASWHSLLNEDFMWSIEHRDRLRDKLMLFLDQHRNLPHAVWEALDSFFHFREDKEIFLQRYDNKLVEYILGQVDGSLEMRYECFLLQASLEFDIEHYLNLRQSAQFMLMEDRHTEAGQLLDEANKLFQYDPDLQLLRAKYCLDTADYMEALVCLDQVAAMWPNERDGYLLRGRLLYYLQRYEEARKDCEYLLQEDAGNRDVQCLILECKIACSQIEEALTQTETNESKKDEFIHFRYLANKSMLKNKKLYPQRFRISSLVTIGKNIIGPILFYLLVFLKLSWFYILVYTICYFSVSELPPLVNAVFILIFLWKIRKICKTAYLFSN
;
A
#
# COMPACT_ATOMS: atom_id res chain seq x y z
N MET A 1 -43.28 -2.23 7.00
CA MET A 1 -41.81 -2.27 6.90
C MET A 1 -41.23 -1.60 8.15
N THR A 2 -40.01 -1.94 8.56
CA THR A 2 -39.36 -1.27 9.70
C THR A 2 -38.69 0.01 9.21
N ILE A 3 -38.61 1.06 10.05
CA ILE A 3 -37.99 2.34 9.69
C ILE A 3 -36.54 2.18 9.20
N TRP A 4 -35.84 1.18 9.74
CA TRP A 4 -34.46 0.81 9.40
C TRP A 4 -34.33 0.10 8.06
N SER A 5 -35.34 -0.68 7.65
CA SER A 5 -35.32 -1.35 6.34
C SER A 5 -35.51 -0.35 5.19
N MET A 6 -36.24 0.75 5.39
CA MET A 6 -36.38 1.80 4.38
C MET A 6 -35.12 2.65 4.22
N LEU A 7 -34.40 2.89 5.32
CA LEU A 7 -33.11 3.60 5.29
C LEU A 7 -31.92 2.68 4.94
N GLU A 8 -32.14 1.37 4.80
CA GLU A 8 -31.11 0.34 4.55
C GLU A 8 -29.93 0.40 5.53
N ILE A 9 -30.22 0.66 6.80
CA ILE A 9 -29.21 0.71 7.88
C ILE A 9 -29.65 -0.17 9.05
N GLU A 10 -28.67 -0.60 9.86
CA GLU A 10 -28.97 -1.25 11.14
C GLU A 10 -29.50 -0.21 12.16
N PRO A 11 -30.30 -0.63 13.17
CA PRO A 11 -30.78 0.26 14.21
C PRO A 11 -29.63 0.97 14.93
N THR A 12 -29.58 2.31 14.83
CA THR A 12 -28.49 3.13 15.39
C THR A 12 -29.02 4.37 16.10
N ASP A 13 -28.31 4.80 17.14
CA ASP A 13 -28.59 6.05 17.86
C ASP A 13 -27.74 7.23 17.33
N GLU A 14 -26.93 7.00 16.29
CA GLU A 14 -26.05 8.01 15.71
C GLU A 14 -26.76 8.82 14.60
N LEU A 15 -27.03 10.10 14.88
CA LEU A 15 -27.72 11.00 13.95
C LEU A 15 -26.98 11.20 12.62
N ALA A 16 -25.65 11.13 12.59
CA ALA A 16 -24.86 11.31 11.39
C ALA A 16 -25.09 10.17 10.37
N ILE A 17 -25.17 8.92 10.86
CA ILE A 17 -25.42 7.74 10.01
C ILE A 17 -26.83 7.82 9.41
N ILE A 18 -27.83 8.21 10.22
CA ILE A 18 -29.22 8.37 9.78
C ILE A 18 -29.33 9.46 8.70
N LYS A 19 -28.69 10.61 8.89
CA LYS A 19 -28.67 11.72 7.92
C LYS A 19 -27.97 11.32 6.60
N LYS A 20 -26.85 10.62 6.68
CA LYS A 20 -26.10 10.15 5.50
C LYS A 20 -26.89 9.12 4.69
N ALA A 21 -27.55 8.19 5.36
CA ALA A 21 -28.40 7.19 4.72
C ALA A 21 -29.59 7.84 3.99
N TYR A 22 -30.25 8.81 4.65
CA TYR A 22 -31.34 9.57 4.04
C TYR A 22 -30.88 10.35 2.79
N ALA A 23 -29.76 11.08 2.86
CA ALA A 23 -29.21 11.82 1.72
C ALA A 23 -28.83 10.91 0.53
N LYS A 24 -28.36 9.68 0.81
CA LYS A 24 -28.06 8.69 -0.23
C LYS A 24 -29.34 8.20 -0.91
N LYS A 25 -30.40 7.93 -0.14
CA LYS A 25 -31.70 7.46 -0.65
C LYS A 25 -32.52 8.54 -1.35
N LEU A 26 -32.32 9.81 -0.98
CA LEU A 26 -32.94 10.95 -1.65
C LEU A 26 -32.61 11.02 -3.15
N LYS A 27 -31.43 10.52 -3.55
CA LYS A 27 -30.99 10.44 -4.96
C LYS A 27 -31.69 9.34 -5.77
N SER A 28 -32.44 8.45 -5.11
CA SER A 28 -33.11 7.30 -5.75
C SER A 28 -34.62 7.38 -5.68
N HIS A 29 -35.17 8.12 -4.72
CA HIS A 29 -36.60 8.40 -4.59
C HIS A 29 -36.82 9.91 -4.74
N HIS A 30 -36.87 10.37 -5.98
CA HIS A 30 -37.20 11.75 -6.31
C HIS A 30 -38.73 11.98 -6.18
N PRO A 31 -39.18 13.15 -5.68
CA PRO A 31 -40.61 13.45 -5.52
C PRO A 31 -41.41 13.37 -6.84
N GLU A 32 -40.74 13.68 -7.96
CA GLU A 32 -41.25 13.63 -9.34
C GLU A 32 -41.50 12.19 -9.83
N ASP A 33 -40.55 11.28 -9.59
CA ASP A 33 -40.59 9.90 -10.09
C ASP A 33 -41.37 8.94 -9.17
N ASP A 34 -41.35 9.18 -7.86
CA ASP A 34 -41.94 8.32 -6.84
C ASP A 34 -42.43 9.11 -5.60
N PRO A 35 -43.60 9.77 -5.70
CA PRO A 35 -44.15 10.60 -4.62
C PRO A 35 -44.43 9.81 -3.34
N GLU A 36 -44.95 8.58 -3.48
CA GLU A 36 -45.28 7.71 -2.35
C GLU A 36 -44.01 7.18 -1.66
N GLY A 37 -42.97 6.82 -2.43
CA GLY A 37 -41.68 6.39 -1.88
C GLY A 37 -40.91 7.52 -1.22
N TYR A 38 -40.96 8.74 -1.77
CA TYR A 38 -40.40 9.92 -1.12
C TYR A 38 -41.05 10.20 0.24
N GLN A 39 -42.39 10.15 0.31
CA GLN A 39 -43.11 10.36 1.56
C GLN A 39 -42.74 9.31 2.61
N GLN A 40 -42.69 8.03 2.23
CA GLN A 40 -42.31 6.94 3.14
C GLN A 40 -40.85 7.07 3.61
N LEU A 41 -39.94 7.51 2.74
CA LEU A 41 -38.54 7.76 3.08
C LEU A 41 -38.40 8.92 4.08
N ARG A 42 -39.17 10.01 3.88
CA ARG A 42 -39.19 11.16 4.80
C ARG A 42 -39.74 10.79 6.17
N GLU A 43 -40.83 10.03 6.21
CA GLU A 43 -41.42 9.54 7.46
C GLU A 43 -40.48 8.59 8.21
N ALA A 44 -39.76 7.72 7.50
CA ALA A 44 -38.74 6.84 8.08
C ALA A 44 -37.55 7.62 8.66
N TYR A 45 -37.10 8.68 7.98
CA TYR A 45 -36.04 9.56 8.47
C TYR A 45 -36.46 10.33 9.73
N ASP A 46 -37.63 10.96 9.71
CA ASP A 46 -38.14 11.74 10.85
C ASP A 46 -38.35 10.86 12.11
N THR A 47 -38.80 9.63 11.91
CA THR A 47 -38.99 8.65 13.00
C THR A 47 -37.65 8.15 13.54
N ALA A 48 -36.65 7.89 12.69
CA ALA A 48 -35.30 7.52 13.09
C ALA A 48 -34.57 8.65 13.85
N VAL A 49 -34.72 9.90 13.41
CA VAL A 49 -34.16 11.08 14.10
C VAL A 49 -34.80 11.27 15.48
N LYS A 50 -36.11 11.08 15.59
CA LYS A 50 -36.82 11.12 16.88
C LYS A 50 -36.33 10.01 17.82
N TRP A 51 -36.09 8.81 17.30
CA TRP A 51 -35.55 7.67 18.04
C TRP A 51 -34.15 7.99 18.61
N ALA A 52 -33.21 8.41 17.76
CA ALA A 52 -31.84 8.74 18.15
C ALA A 52 -31.77 9.88 19.19
N ARG A 53 -32.61 10.93 19.03
CA ARG A 53 -32.71 12.03 20.01
C ARG A 53 -33.28 11.58 21.36
N SER A 54 -34.15 10.56 21.37
CA SER A 54 -34.68 9.97 22.61
C SER A 54 -33.63 9.10 23.35
N GLY A 55 -32.77 8.39 22.60
CA GLY A 55 -31.64 7.62 23.14
C GLY A 55 -30.51 8.48 23.71
N GLN A 56 -30.16 9.59 23.04
CA GLN A 56 -29.14 10.53 23.54
C GLN A 56 -29.51 11.20 24.88
N ARG A 57 -30.80 11.40 25.15
CA ARG A 57 -31.29 11.91 26.44
C ARG A 57 -31.00 10.96 27.61
N ILE A 58 -30.95 9.64 27.35
CA ILE A 58 -30.66 8.61 28.35
C ILE A 58 -29.14 8.47 28.56
N ALA A 59 -28.34 8.70 27.50
CA ALA A 59 -26.87 8.68 27.56
C ALA A 59 -26.26 9.90 28.28
N SER A 60 -26.91 11.07 28.25
CA SER A 60 -26.42 12.30 28.92
C SER A 60 -26.41 12.25 30.46
N THR A 61 -27.02 11.22 31.07
CA THR A 61 -27.01 11.00 32.52
C THR A 61 -25.77 10.27 33.06
N VAL A 62 -24.83 9.88 32.18
CA VAL A 62 -23.54 9.28 32.56
C VAL A 62 -22.42 10.27 32.22
N PRO A 63 -21.56 10.69 33.18
CA PRO A 63 -20.49 11.64 32.89
C PRO A 63 -19.41 10.98 32.01
N SER A 64 -19.24 11.47 30.79
CA SER A 64 -18.19 11.04 29.86
C SER A 64 -17.03 12.04 29.86
N PHE A 65 -15.81 11.53 30.08
CA PHE A 65 -14.56 12.27 30.00
C PHE A 65 -14.03 12.19 28.56
N VAL A 66 -14.43 13.15 27.72
CA VAL A 66 -13.87 13.34 26.38
C VAL A 66 -13.47 14.80 26.25
N GLY A 67 -12.22 15.04 25.86
CA GLY A 67 -11.64 16.38 25.72
C GLY A 67 -12.37 17.24 24.69
N GLU A 68 -12.37 18.56 24.95
CA GLU A 68 -13.09 19.60 24.21
C GLU A 68 -12.84 19.56 22.69
N ASP A 69 -11.65 19.18 22.25
CA ASP A 69 -11.27 19.09 20.83
C ASP A 69 -12.12 18.10 20.00
N LYS A 70 -12.55 16.97 20.58
CA LYS A 70 -13.36 15.98 19.83
C LYS A 70 -14.83 16.40 19.72
N LYS A 71 -15.29 17.27 20.60
CA LYS A 71 -16.67 17.75 20.61
C LYS A 71 -16.87 18.79 19.50
N GLU A 72 -15.90 19.69 19.33
CA GLU A 72 -15.90 20.67 18.24
C GLU A 72 -15.83 20.01 16.86
N ILE A 73 -15.01 18.95 16.70
CA ILE A 73 -14.92 18.21 15.43
C ILE A 73 -16.25 17.50 15.09
N ALA A 74 -16.90 16.89 16.07
CA ALA A 74 -18.21 16.26 15.87
C ALA A 74 -19.31 17.28 15.53
N GLU A 75 -19.25 18.47 16.13
CA GLU A 75 -20.19 19.57 15.87
C GLU A 75 -19.95 20.21 14.49
N ALA A 76 -18.69 20.28 14.04
CA ALA A 76 -18.31 20.73 12.70
C ALA A 76 -18.81 19.77 11.61
N ILE A 77 -18.56 18.46 11.77
CA ILE A 77 -19.05 17.42 10.84
C ILE A 77 -20.58 17.40 10.79
N SER A 78 -21.24 17.58 11.93
CA SER A 78 -22.71 17.68 11.99
C SER A 78 -23.25 18.86 11.18
N LYS A 79 -22.59 20.03 11.24
CA LYS A 79 -23.00 21.23 10.49
C LYS A 79 -22.77 21.07 8.99
N GLU A 80 -21.64 20.50 8.60
CA GLU A 80 -21.31 20.29 7.18
C GLU A 80 -22.28 19.31 6.51
N ILE A 81 -22.65 18.23 7.21
CA ILE A 81 -23.69 17.29 6.72
C ILE A 81 -25.07 17.96 6.64
N GLU A 82 -25.39 18.87 7.57
CA GLU A 82 -26.65 19.61 7.55
C GLU A 82 -26.73 20.60 6.39
N GLU A 83 -25.62 21.26 6.06
CA GLU A 83 -25.50 22.10 4.86
C GLU A 83 -25.61 21.28 3.57
N MET A 84 -25.03 20.08 3.50
CA MET A 84 -25.18 19.20 2.34
C MET A 84 -26.63 18.75 2.12
N VAL A 85 -27.36 18.44 3.19
CA VAL A 85 -28.78 18.06 3.09
C VAL A 85 -29.63 19.25 2.66
N ILE A 86 -29.39 20.44 3.20
CA ILE A 86 -30.08 21.66 2.79
C ILE A 86 -29.79 21.97 1.32
N GLN A 87 -28.55 21.80 0.85
CA GLN A 87 -28.19 22.02 -0.54
C GLN A 87 -28.89 21.01 -1.46
N ALA A 88 -28.95 19.72 -1.07
CA ALA A 88 -29.66 18.70 -1.83
C ALA A 88 -31.18 18.98 -1.91
N GLU A 89 -31.81 19.40 -0.79
CA GLU A 89 -33.22 19.79 -0.78
C GLU A 89 -33.49 21.08 -1.56
N LYS A 90 -32.51 21.99 -1.62
CA LYS A 90 -32.63 23.25 -2.36
C LYS A 90 -32.48 23.07 -3.87
N VAL A 91 -31.64 22.13 -4.32
CA VAL A 91 -31.52 21.76 -5.75
C VAL A 91 -32.86 21.20 -6.25
N ILE A 92 -33.47 20.29 -5.48
CA ILE A 92 -34.80 19.74 -5.81
C ILE A 92 -35.86 20.85 -5.94
N ARG A 93 -35.77 21.91 -5.12
CA ARG A 93 -36.72 23.03 -5.14
C ARG A 93 -36.46 24.08 -6.25
N VAL A 94 -35.28 24.06 -6.87
CA VAL A 94 -34.95 24.91 -8.02
C VAL A 94 -35.43 24.24 -9.30
N ASP A 95 -35.30 22.91 -9.39
CA ASP A 95 -35.83 22.11 -10.49
C ASP A 95 -37.37 22.26 -10.59
N GLU A 96 -38.09 22.25 -9.45
CA GLU A 96 -39.55 22.53 -9.38
C GLU A 96 -39.93 23.95 -9.86
N ALA A 97 -39.04 24.94 -9.70
CA ALA A 97 -39.33 26.34 -10.06
C ALA A 97 -38.98 26.66 -11.53
N GLU A 98 -37.98 25.98 -12.09
CA GLU A 98 -37.61 26.09 -13.51
C GLU A 98 -38.62 25.34 -14.40
N GLU A 99 -39.24 24.26 -13.90
CA GLU A 99 -40.34 23.57 -14.60
C GLU A 99 -41.64 24.40 -14.62
N GLU A 100 -42.03 25.05 -13.52
CA GLU A 100 -43.17 25.99 -13.51
C GLU A 100 -42.96 27.20 -14.46
N GLU A 101 -41.72 27.69 -14.60
CA GLU A 101 -41.37 28.78 -15.53
C GLU A 101 -41.33 28.29 -17.00
N SER A 102 -41.04 27.01 -17.23
CA SER A 102 -41.07 26.39 -18.57
C SER A 102 -42.48 26.07 -19.07
N GLU A 103 -43.41 25.70 -18.18
CA GLU A 103 -44.82 25.46 -18.51
C GLU A 103 -45.58 26.77 -18.80
N GLU A 104 -45.19 27.90 -18.18
CA GLU A 104 -45.71 29.23 -18.53
C GLU A 104 -45.22 29.70 -19.92
N VAL A 105 -44.00 29.32 -20.34
CA VAL A 105 -43.44 29.66 -21.66
C VAL A 105 -44.03 28.80 -22.77
N GLU A 106 -44.36 27.53 -22.53
CA GLU A 106 -45.01 26.67 -23.53
C GLU A 106 -46.47 27.06 -23.83
N GLN A 107 -47.17 27.75 -22.90
CA GLN A 107 -48.49 28.32 -23.17
C GLN A 107 -48.45 29.60 -24.02
N GLU A 108 -47.37 30.36 -24.02
CA GLU A 108 -47.21 31.55 -24.89
C GLU A 108 -46.75 31.20 -26.32
N VAL A 109 -46.07 30.06 -26.53
CA VAL A 109 -45.50 29.68 -27.84
C VAL A 109 -46.49 28.93 -28.75
N ALA A 110 -47.65 28.50 -28.22
CA ALA A 110 -48.64 27.76 -28.99
C ALA A 110 -49.50 28.59 -29.99
N GLU A 111 -49.32 29.92 -30.07
CA GLU A 111 -50.10 30.80 -30.95
C GLU A 111 -49.37 31.32 -32.21
N GLU A 112 -48.09 31.04 -32.43
CA GLU A 112 -47.38 31.50 -33.63
C GLU A 112 -46.77 30.37 -34.47
N ASP A 113 -47.24 30.33 -35.72
CA ASP A 113 -46.57 29.83 -36.92
C ASP A 113 -46.72 28.36 -37.35
N THR A 114 -47.83 28.19 -38.06
CA THR A 114 -47.99 27.36 -39.27
C THR A 114 -47.03 27.72 -40.43
N GLU A 115 -46.65 26.68 -41.18
CA GLU A 115 -46.12 26.67 -42.57
C GLU A 115 -44.64 27.06 -42.80
N GLU A 116 -43.77 26.07 -43.09
CA GLU A 116 -43.33 25.77 -44.48
C GLU A 116 -42.43 24.51 -44.57
N LYS A 117 -42.42 23.92 -45.77
CA LYS A 117 -41.87 22.60 -46.12
C LYS A 117 -40.45 22.68 -46.71
N ALA A 118 -39.69 21.61 -46.43
CA ALA A 118 -38.83 20.82 -47.33
C ALA A 118 -37.61 21.48 -48.02
N GLU A 119 -36.41 20.99 -47.71
CA GLU A 119 -35.56 20.10 -48.54
C GLU A 119 -34.11 20.06 -48.00
N GLY A 120 -33.42 18.92 -48.15
CA GLY A 120 -31.95 18.86 -48.11
C GLY A 120 -31.33 18.03 -46.99
N ALA A 121 -31.44 16.70 -47.09
CA ALA A 121 -30.53 15.81 -46.38
C ALA A 121 -29.11 15.96 -46.93
N THR A 122 -28.18 16.47 -46.12
CA THR A 122 -26.75 16.40 -46.42
C THR A 122 -25.98 16.03 -45.14
N SER A 123 -25.49 14.80 -45.12
CA SER A 123 -24.57 14.27 -44.13
C SER A 123 -23.23 15.01 -44.17
N ILE A 124 -22.79 15.50 -43.01
CA ILE A 124 -21.43 16.03 -42.81
C ILE A 124 -20.47 14.83 -42.71
N PRO A 125 -19.40 14.73 -43.52
CA PRO A 125 -18.40 13.70 -43.37
C PRO A 125 -17.36 14.13 -42.32
N HIS A 126 -17.19 13.31 -41.27
CA HIS A 126 -15.96 13.31 -40.48
C HIS A 126 -14.85 12.67 -41.33
N GLU A 127 -14.15 13.48 -42.11
CA GLU A 127 -12.89 13.06 -42.72
C GLU A 127 -11.79 13.06 -41.64
N ASN A 128 -11.27 11.85 -41.39
CA ASN A 128 -10.01 11.61 -40.70
C ASN A 128 -8.87 12.28 -41.47
N GLU A 129 -8.28 13.35 -40.92
CA GLU A 129 -7.05 13.96 -41.44
C GLU A 129 -5.80 13.05 -41.33
N TRP A 130 -5.94 11.79 -40.88
CA TRP A 130 -4.90 10.75 -40.95
C TRP A 130 -4.96 9.85 -42.19
N ALA A 131 -5.93 10.03 -43.10
CA ALA A 131 -6.08 9.19 -44.29
C ALA A 131 -5.05 9.47 -45.43
N LEU A 132 -4.14 10.45 -45.26
CA LEU A 132 -3.13 10.82 -46.26
C LEU A 132 -1.81 10.02 -46.18
N PHE A 133 -1.63 9.14 -45.20
CA PHE A 133 -0.53 8.17 -45.18
C PHE A 133 -1.03 6.76 -45.55
N ARG A 134 -1.44 6.59 -46.81
CA ARG A 134 -1.55 5.25 -47.39
C ARG A 134 -0.14 4.82 -47.81
N PRO A 135 0.48 3.78 -47.23
CA PRO A 135 1.70 3.25 -47.81
C PRO A 135 1.37 2.82 -49.24
N LEU A 136 2.15 3.32 -50.22
CA LEU A 136 2.03 2.88 -51.61
C LEU A 136 2.01 1.35 -51.64
N PRO A 137 1.13 0.71 -52.44
CA PRO A 137 1.16 -0.73 -52.59
C PRO A 137 2.52 -1.09 -53.18
N ILE A 138 3.40 -1.62 -52.34
CA ILE A 138 4.65 -2.24 -52.78
C ILE A 138 4.22 -3.39 -53.68
N GLN A 139 4.53 -3.27 -54.97
CA GLN A 139 4.39 -4.39 -55.89
C GLN A 139 5.24 -5.52 -55.34
N LEU A 140 4.55 -6.57 -54.88
CA LEU A 140 5.13 -7.75 -54.30
C LEU A 140 5.78 -8.53 -55.45
N ASP A 141 7.04 -8.22 -55.75
CA ASP A 141 7.87 -9.07 -56.59
C ASP A 141 7.97 -10.43 -55.90
N ALA A 142 7.43 -11.44 -56.58
CA ALA A 142 7.18 -12.79 -56.08
C ALA A 142 8.46 -13.65 -55.90
N ASP A 143 9.63 -13.04 -55.68
CA ASP A 143 10.94 -13.71 -55.57
C ASP A 143 11.86 -13.07 -54.52
N LEU A 144 11.34 -12.79 -53.33
CA LEU A 144 12.17 -12.34 -52.19
C LEU A 144 12.05 -13.36 -51.06
N GLN A 145 13.17 -14.03 -50.74
CA GLN A 145 13.33 -14.59 -49.39
C GLN A 145 12.93 -13.50 -48.39
N GLU A 146 11.91 -13.76 -47.57
CA GLU A 146 11.48 -12.79 -46.56
C GLU A 146 12.70 -12.37 -45.74
N GLN A 147 12.99 -11.07 -45.72
CA GLN A 147 14.10 -10.55 -44.92
C GLN A 147 13.87 -10.93 -43.44
N PRO A 148 14.91 -11.28 -42.67
CA PRO A 148 14.78 -11.68 -41.27
C PRO A 148 13.90 -10.75 -40.42
N ALA A 149 13.97 -9.44 -40.65
CA ALA A 149 13.15 -8.45 -39.97
C ALA A 149 11.64 -8.52 -40.31
N ALA A 150 11.28 -8.97 -41.51
CA ALA A 150 9.88 -9.17 -41.90
C ALA A 150 9.30 -10.45 -41.27
N ILE A 151 10.10 -11.53 -41.24
CA ILE A 151 9.73 -12.78 -40.55
C ILE A 151 9.48 -12.50 -39.06
N PHE A 152 10.40 -11.77 -38.43
CA PHE A 152 10.30 -11.36 -37.04
C PHE A 152 9.05 -10.54 -36.74
N ASP A 153 8.75 -9.51 -37.55
CA ASP A 153 7.56 -8.66 -37.37
C ASP A 153 6.27 -9.48 -37.49
N ARG A 154 6.20 -10.41 -38.44
CA ARG A 154 5.06 -11.31 -38.58
C ARG A 154 4.90 -12.23 -37.37
N GLN A 155 5.97 -12.90 -36.95
CA GLN A 155 5.93 -13.84 -35.83
C GLN A 155 5.60 -13.18 -34.49
N ILE A 156 6.13 -11.98 -34.22
CA ILE A 156 5.75 -11.21 -33.02
C ILE A 156 4.25 -10.91 -33.02
N ARG A 157 3.69 -10.45 -34.15
CA ARG A 157 2.26 -10.12 -34.25
C ARG A 157 1.38 -11.35 -34.06
N GLU A 158 1.75 -12.47 -34.68
CA GLU A 158 1.04 -13.75 -34.51
C GLU A 158 1.08 -14.21 -33.04
N LEU A 159 2.24 -14.12 -32.40
CA LEU A 159 2.42 -14.50 -31.00
C LEU A 159 1.63 -13.58 -30.06
N TYR A 160 1.65 -12.27 -30.29
CA TYR A 160 0.92 -11.30 -29.47
C TYR A 160 -0.60 -11.43 -29.64
N ALA A 161 -1.07 -11.74 -30.84
CA ALA A 161 -2.50 -11.92 -31.12
C ALA A 161 -3.11 -13.12 -30.38
N ASP A 162 -2.33 -14.17 -30.14
CA ASP A 162 -2.73 -15.26 -29.26
C ASP A 162 -2.48 -14.88 -27.80
N PHE A 163 -3.55 -14.47 -27.11
CA PHE A 163 -3.48 -14.06 -25.71
C PHE A 163 -2.84 -15.12 -24.79
N SER A 164 -3.11 -16.40 -25.03
CA SER A 164 -2.59 -17.48 -24.19
C SER A 164 -1.09 -17.66 -24.36
N CYS A 165 -0.59 -17.53 -25.59
CA CYS A 165 0.84 -17.57 -25.88
C CYS A 165 1.54 -16.28 -25.45
N ARG A 166 0.89 -15.12 -25.61
CA ARG A 166 1.43 -13.79 -25.27
C ARG A 166 1.91 -13.69 -23.83
N ILE A 167 1.16 -14.23 -22.88
CA ILE A 167 1.48 -14.10 -21.46
C ILE A 167 2.50 -15.15 -20.97
N GLN A 168 2.86 -16.11 -21.82
CA GLN A 168 3.81 -17.17 -21.47
C GLN A 168 5.23 -16.79 -21.89
N GLN A 169 6.12 -16.67 -20.91
CA GLN A 169 7.54 -16.37 -21.15
C GLN A 169 8.21 -17.37 -22.10
N ALA A 170 7.84 -18.65 -22.03
CA ALA A 170 8.41 -19.71 -22.86
C ALA A 170 8.19 -19.47 -24.38
N SER A 171 7.03 -18.94 -24.77
CA SER A 171 6.70 -18.64 -26.17
C SER A 171 7.63 -17.57 -26.74
N TRP A 172 7.88 -16.52 -25.96
CA TRP A 172 8.81 -15.45 -26.34
C TRP A 172 10.25 -15.94 -26.41
N HIS A 173 10.69 -16.76 -25.45
CA HIS A 173 12.01 -17.39 -25.51
C HIS A 173 12.19 -18.28 -26.74
N SER A 174 11.15 -19.00 -27.17
CA SER A 174 11.20 -19.78 -28.40
C SER A 174 11.44 -18.88 -29.61
N LEU A 175 10.72 -17.76 -29.71
CA LEU A 175 10.87 -16.80 -30.80
C LEU A 175 12.26 -16.13 -30.80
N LEU A 176 12.75 -15.70 -29.63
CA LEU A 176 14.04 -15.01 -29.50
C LEU A 176 15.24 -15.91 -29.77
N ASN A 177 15.07 -17.24 -29.71
CA ASN A 177 16.11 -18.23 -29.99
C ASN A 177 16.16 -18.71 -31.44
N GLU A 178 15.27 -18.23 -32.32
CA GLU A 178 15.28 -18.57 -33.74
C GLU A 178 16.59 -18.16 -34.44
N ASP A 179 17.04 -18.95 -35.41
CA ASP A 179 18.35 -18.77 -36.07
C ASP A 179 18.54 -17.37 -36.68
N PHE A 180 17.46 -16.78 -37.21
CA PHE A 180 17.49 -15.47 -37.84
C PHE A 180 17.70 -14.32 -36.84
N MET A 181 17.45 -14.53 -35.55
CA MET A 181 17.62 -13.52 -34.49
C MET A 181 19.10 -13.18 -34.25
N TRP A 182 20.01 -14.13 -34.50
CA TRP A 182 21.45 -13.99 -34.25
C TRP A 182 22.22 -13.35 -35.42
N SER A 183 21.50 -12.84 -36.44
CA SER A 183 22.11 -12.15 -37.57
C SER A 183 22.57 -10.74 -37.18
N ILE A 184 23.88 -10.58 -36.93
CA ILE A 184 24.50 -9.30 -36.51
C ILE A 184 24.16 -8.16 -37.49
N GLU A 185 24.12 -8.45 -38.79
CA GLU A 185 23.81 -7.47 -39.84
C GLU A 185 22.39 -6.89 -39.77
N HIS A 186 21.47 -7.57 -39.08
CA HIS A 186 20.06 -7.18 -39.03
C HIS A 186 19.60 -6.79 -37.63
N ARG A 187 20.46 -6.85 -36.61
CA ARG A 187 20.12 -6.55 -35.21
C ARG A 187 19.46 -5.19 -35.04
N ASP A 188 19.98 -4.15 -35.68
CA ASP A 188 19.38 -2.80 -35.62
C ASP A 188 17.99 -2.74 -36.26
N ARG A 189 17.78 -3.45 -37.37
CA ARG A 189 16.47 -3.50 -38.04
C ARG A 189 15.45 -4.28 -37.22
N LEU A 190 15.87 -5.37 -36.58
CA LEU A 190 15.05 -6.13 -35.64
C LEU A 190 14.65 -5.26 -34.45
N ARG A 191 15.60 -4.50 -33.90
CA ARG A 191 15.36 -3.53 -32.82
C ARG A 191 14.36 -2.46 -33.24
N ASP A 192 14.53 -1.84 -34.41
CA ASP A 192 13.58 -0.84 -34.92
C ASP A 192 12.16 -1.42 -35.09
N LYS A 193 12.05 -2.64 -35.62
CA LYS A 193 10.77 -3.33 -35.79
C LYS A 193 10.10 -3.63 -34.44
N LEU A 194 10.87 -4.10 -33.47
CA LEU A 194 10.37 -4.33 -32.12
C LEU A 194 9.88 -3.03 -31.49
N MET A 195 10.66 -1.95 -31.56
CA MET A 195 10.28 -0.67 -30.97
C MET A 195 8.99 -0.10 -31.58
N LEU A 196 8.84 -0.19 -32.91
CA LEU A 196 7.61 0.19 -33.59
C LEU A 196 6.42 -0.67 -33.18
N PHE A 197 6.64 -1.97 -32.99
CA PHE A 197 5.59 -2.88 -32.52
C PHE A 197 5.16 -2.56 -31.09
N LEU A 198 6.13 -2.41 -30.17
CA LEU A 198 5.87 -2.11 -28.76
C LEU A 198 5.25 -0.74 -28.54
N ASP A 199 5.38 0.20 -29.48
CA ASP A 199 4.68 1.48 -29.40
C ASP A 199 3.15 1.31 -29.46
N GLN A 200 2.67 0.27 -30.15
CA GLN A 200 1.24 -0.02 -30.29
C GLN A 200 0.76 -1.17 -29.41
N HIS A 201 1.69 -2.03 -28.96
CA HIS A 201 1.38 -3.29 -28.28
C HIS A 201 2.18 -3.43 -26.99
N ARG A 202 1.71 -2.76 -25.94
CA ARG A 202 2.42 -2.60 -24.65
C ARG A 202 2.01 -3.59 -23.57
N ASN A 203 0.96 -4.37 -23.80
CA ASN A 203 0.34 -5.20 -22.78
C ASN A 203 1.02 -6.58 -22.68
N LEU A 204 2.15 -6.62 -21.97
CA LEU A 204 2.94 -7.83 -21.74
C LEU A 204 3.24 -7.98 -20.23
N PRO A 205 3.33 -9.21 -19.70
CA PRO A 205 3.72 -9.45 -18.32
C PRO A 205 5.22 -9.19 -18.11
N HIS A 206 5.62 -8.90 -16.87
CA HIS A 206 7.01 -8.58 -16.49
C HIS A 206 8.02 -9.65 -16.95
N ALA A 207 7.70 -10.94 -16.77
CA ALA A 207 8.58 -12.04 -17.21
C ALA A 207 8.90 -12.01 -18.71
N VAL A 208 7.97 -11.51 -19.55
CA VAL A 208 8.20 -11.33 -21.00
C VAL A 208 9.06 -10.10 -21.26
N TRP A 209 8.85 -9.01 -20.53
CA TRP A 209 9.72 -7.84 -20.59
C TRP A 209 11.15 -8.17 -20.22
N GLU A 210 11.38 -8.98 -19.17
CA GLU A 210 12.70 -9.49 -18.81
C GLU A 210 13.32 -10.34 -19.92
N ALA A 211 12.53 -11.18 -20.59
CA ALA A 211 13.01 -11.96 -21.73
C ALA A 211 13.46 -11.06 -22.88
N LEU A 212 12.67 -10.03 -23.21
CA LEU A 212 13.03 -9.06 -24.25
C LEU A 212 14.28 -8.26 -23.84
N ASP A 213 14.39 -7.82 -22.59
CA ASP A 213 15.58 -7.12 -22.08
C ASP A 213 16.83 -8.00 -22.11
N SER A 214 16.71 -9.28 -21.79
CA SER A 214 17.83 -10.23 -21.85
C SER A 214 18.45 -10.33 -23.25
N PHE A 215 17.68 -10.05 -24.31
CA PHE A 215 18.15 -10.09 -25.69
C PHE A 215 18.51 -8.71 -26.28
N PHE A 216 17.68 -7.70 -26.02
CA PHE A 216 17.81 -6.36 -26.59
C PHE A 216 18.57 -5.37 -25.70
N HIS A 217 18.75 -5.72 -24.43
CA HIS A 217 19.54 -5.01 -23.40
C HIS A 217 19.06 -3.58 -23.16
N PHE A 218 17.75 -3.38 -23.00
CA PHE A 218 17.16 -2.04 -22.79
C PHE A 218 17.76 -1.33 -21.59
N ARG A 219 17.99 -2.06 -20.47
CA ARG A 219 18.61 -1.49 -19.26
C ARG A 219 20.05 -1.06 -19.47
N GLU A 220 20.86 -1.90 -20.11
CA GLU A 220 22.29 -1.62 -20.32
C GLU A 220 22.50 -0.53 -21.37
N ASP A 221 21.75 -0.59 -22.48
CA ASP A 221 21.83 0.34 -23.61
C ASP A 221 20.90 1.56 -23.45
N LYS A 222 20.41 1.88 -22.24
CA LYS A 222 19.41 2.94 -21.98
C LYS A 222 19.68 4.24 -22.74
N GLU A 223 20.93 4.73 -22.68
CA GLU A 223 21.34 5.99 -23.32
C GLU A 223 21.21 5.94 -24.85
N ILE A 224 21.49 4.79 -25.46
CA ILE A 224 21.37 4.57 -26.91
C ILE A 224 19.89 4.58 -27.31
N PHE A 225 19.02 3.93 -26.52
CA PHE A 225 17.59 3.91 -26.77
C PHE A 225 16.98 5.31 -26.66
N LEU A 226 17.33 6.08 -25.62
CA LEU A 226 16.86 7.46 -25.44
C LEU A 226 17.32 8.43 -26.55
N GLN A 227 18.45 8.16 -27.21
CA GLN A 227 18.92 8.98 -28.33
C GLN A 227 18.17 8.70 -29.64
N ARG A 228 17.62 7.49 -29.81
CA ARG A 228 17.06 7.01 -31.09
C ARG A 228 15.53 6.94 -31.10
N TYR A 229 14.90 6.73 -29.95
CA TYR A 229 13.46 6.50 -29.83
C TYR A 229 12.80 7.53 -28.91
N ASP A 230 11.48 7.55 -28.90
CA ASP A 230 10.70 8.43 -28.03
C ASP A 230 10.99 8.16 -26.55
N ASN A 231 11.27 9.22 -25.79
CA ASN A 231 11.65 9.10 -24.38
C ASN A 231 10.56 8.43 -23.54
N LYS A 232 9.27 8.74 -23.79
CA LYS A 232 8.17 8.17 -22.99
C LYS A 232 8.08 6.66 -23.21
N LEU A 233 8.25 6.21 -24.45
CA LEU A 233 8.26 4.78 -24.77
C LEU A 233 9.43 4.06 -24.09
N VAL A 234 10.63 4.65 -24.13
CA VAL A 234 11.82 4.04 -23.51
C VAL A 234 11.70 4.00 -21.98
N GLU A 235 11.26 5.09 -21.36
CA GLU A 235 11.00 5.13 -19.92
C GLU A 235 9.93 4.13 -19.50
N TYR A 236 8.86 3.99 -20.31
CA TYR A 236 7.84 2.98 -20.09
C TYR A 236 8.40 1.56 -20.11
N ILE A 237 9.16 1.20 -21.14
CA ILE A 237 9.77 -0.14 -21.25
C ILE A 237 10.70 -0.39 -20.06
N LEU A 238 11.51 0.60 -19.66
CA LEU A 238 12.38 0.46 -18.50
C LEU A 238 11.61 0.24 -17.21
N GLY A 239 10.48 0.96 -17.01
CA GLY A 239 9.58 0.75 -15.87
C GLY A 239 8.88 -0.60 -15.87
N GLN A 240 8.67 -1.19 -17.04
CA GLN A 240 8.17 -2.57 -17.16
C GLN A 240 9.26 -3.60 -16.83
N VAL A 241 10.49 -3.37 -17.28
CA VAL A 241 11.63 -4.27 -17.08
C VAL A 241 12.20 -4.21 -15.66
N ASP A 242 12.08 -3.08 -14.96
CA ASP A 242 12.50 -2.96 -13.57
C ASP A 242 11.43 -3.42 -12.55
N GLY A 243 10.21 -3.70 -13.03
CA GLY A 243 9.09 -4.17 -12.23
C GLY A 243 8.28 -3.06 -11.56
N SER A 244 8.64 -1.78 -11.73
CA SER A 244 7.91 -0.65 -11.12
C SER A 244 6.50 -0.47 -11.68
N LEU A 245 6.27 -0.91 -12.91
CA LEU A 245 4.98 -0.88 -13.59
C LEU A 245 4.39 -2.29 -13.82
N GLU A 246 4.89 -3.29 -13.09
CA GLU A 246 4.43 -4.68 -13.24
C GLU A 246 2.95 -4.82 -12.88
N MET A 247 2.23 -5.59 -13.72
CA MET A 247 0.85 -5.99 -13.50
C MET A 247 0.70 -7.46 -13.92
N ARG A 248 -0.15 -8.20 -13.19
CA ARG A 248 -0.39 -9.63 -13.38
C ARG A 248 -1.35 -9.90 -14.54
N TYR A 249 -1.23 -11.11 -15.06
CA TYR A 249 -2.00 -11.61 -16.19
C TYR A 249 -2.58 -13.01 -15.95
N GLU A 250 -2.16 -13.73 -14.90
CA GLU A 250 -2.65 -15.10 -14.67
C GLU A 250 -4.14 -15.13 -14.30
N CYS A 251 -4.67 -14.04 -13.75
CA CYS A 251 -6.10 -13.92 -13.43
C CYS A 251 -7.01 -14.13 -14.66
N PHE A 252 -6.53 -13.80 -15.85
CA PHE A 252 -7.26 -14.01 -17.10
C PHE A 252 -7.26 -15.47 -17.57
N LEU A 253 -6.25 -16.26 -17.19
CA LEU A 253 -6.18 -17.70 -17.51
C LEU A 253 -7.14 -18.54 -16.68
N LEU A 254 -7.57 -18.03 -15.53
CA LEU A 254 -8.51 -18.73 -14.65
C LEU A 254 -9.95 -18.69 -15.18
N GLN A 255 -10.22 -17.88 -16.20
CA GLN A 255 -11.53 -17.73 -16.82
C GLN A 255 -11.65 -18.63 -18.05
N ALA A 256 -12.79 -19.32 -18.19
CA ALA A 256 -13.04 -20.19 -19.34
C ALA A 256 -13.20 -19.41 -20.65
N SER A 257 -13.71 -18.18 -20.57
CA SER A 257 -13.82 -17.25 -21.68
C SER A 257 -13.90 -15.82 -21.15
N LEU A 258 -13.25 -14.89 -21.85
CA LEU A 258 -13.36 -13.46 -21.58
C LEU A 258 -14.47 -12.89 -22.47
N GLU A 259 -15.55 -12.41 -21.87
CA GLU A 259 -16.71 -11.83 -22.59
C GLU A 259 -16.57 -10.31 -22.79
N PHE A 260 -15.34 -9.81 -22.88
CA PHE A 260 -15.04 -8.39 -23.05
C PHE A 260 -13.79 -8.19 -23.91
N ASP A 261 -13.61 -6.96 -24.43
CA ASP A 261 -12.40 -6.58 -25.14
C ASP A 261 -11.24 -6.45 -24.15
N ILE A 262 -10.32 -7.42 -24.21
CA ILE A 262 -9.17 -7.48 -23.32
C ILE A 262 -8.17 -6.34 -23.56
N GLU A 263 -8.00 -5.86 -24.78
CA GLU A 263 -7.06 -4.75 -25.03
C GLU A 263 -7.59 -3.47 -24.42
N HIS A 264 -8.89 -3.21 -24.59
CA HIS A 264 -9.56 -2.08 -23.93
C HIS A 264 -9.40 -2.15 -22.41
N TYR A 265 -9.70 -3.31 -21.81
CA TYR A 265 -9.56 -3.51 -20.36
C TYR A 265 -8.13 -3.27 -19.86
N LEU A 266 -7.13 -3.85 -20.53
CA LEU A 266 -5.72 -3.71 -20.11
C LEU A 266 -5.25 -2.27 -20.23
N ASN A 267 -5.69 -1.55 -21.27
CA ASN A 267 -5.41 -0.12 -21.42
C ASN A 267 -6.06 0.71 -20.31
N LEU A 268 -7.34 0.48 -19.97
CA LEU A 268 -8.00 1.16 -18.85
C LEU A 268 -7.22 0.96 -17.54
N ARG A 269 -6.86 -0.29 -17.24
CA ARG A 269 -6.11 -0.67 -16.04
C ARG A 269 -4.76 0.02 -15.96
N GLN A 270 -4.02 0.05 -17.06
CA GLN A 270 -2.71 0.69 -17.14
C GLN A 270 -2.81 2.21 -17.08
N SER A 271 -3.77 2.82 -17.78
CA SER A 271 -4.01 4.26 -17.70
C SER A 271 -4.40 4.68 -16.28
N ALA A 272 -5.21 3.89 -15.58
CA ALA A 272 -5.55 4.14 -14.18
C ALA A 272 -4.30 4.11 -13.27
N GLN A 273 -3.38 3.17 -13.47
CA GLN A 273 -2.11 3.13 -12.75
C GLN A 273 -1.31 4.43 -12.94
N PHE A 274 -1.16 4.89 -14.18
CA PHE A 274 -0.46 6.15 -14.45
C PHE A 274 -1.16 7.36 -13.83
N MET A 275 -2.48 7.46 -13.95
CA MET A 275 -3.23 8.57 -13.35
C MET A 275 -3.04 8.60 -11.83
N LEU A 276 -3.01 7.44 -11.15
CA LEU A 276 -2.71 7.38 -9.72
C LEU A 276 -1.26 7.78 -9.40
N MET A 277 -0.29 7.39 -10.22
CA MET A 277 1.11 7.80 -10.05
C MET A 277 1.32 9.32 -10.24
N GLU A 278 0.45 9.95 -11.03
CA GLU A 278 0.43 11.41 -11.26
C GLU A 278 -0.46 12.18 -10.27
N ASP A 279 -1.00 11.53 -9.23
CA ASP A 279 -1.98 12.10 -8.27
C ASP A 279 -3.27 12.65 -8.93
N ARG A 280 -3.62 12.16 -10.12
CA ARG A 280 -4.83 12.55 -10.89
C ARG A 280 -6.02 11.67 -10.53
N HIS A 281 -6.49 11.80 -9.29
CA HIS A 281 -7.49 10.90 -8.71
C HIS A 281 -8.84 10.90 -9.45
N THR A 282 -9.33 12.03 -9.96
CA THR A 282 -10.66 12.11 -10.62
C THR A 282 -10.75 11.25 -11.88
N GLU A 283 -9.73 11.33 -12.73
CA GLU A 283 -9.65 10.56 -13.97
C GLU A 283 -9.35 9.08 -13.67
N ALA A 284 -8.49 8.81 -12.69
CA ALA A 284 -8.23 7.45 -12.23
C ALA A 284 -9.53 6.75 -11.78
N GLY A 285 -10.38 7.42 -11.00
CA GLY A 285 -11.64 6.86 -10.51
C GLY A 285 -12.57 6.41 -11.65
N GLN A 286 -12.73 7.23 -12.70
CA GLN A 286 -13.56 6.89 -13.86
C GLN A 286 -13.05 5.64 -14.59
N LEU A 287 -11.74 5.57 -14.85
CA LEU A 287 -11.10 4.44 -15.51
C LEU A 287 -11.22 3.16 -14.68
N LEU A 288 -11.02 3.26 -13.37
CA LEU A 288 -11.13 2.14 -12.44
C LEU A 288 -12.57 1.61 -12.35
N ASP A 289 -13.56 2.49 -12.32
CA ASP A 289 -14.98 2.11 -12.30
C ASP A 289 -15.39 1.43 -13.61
N GLU A 290 -14.92 1.92 -14.75
CA GLU A 290 -15.15 1.28 -16.05
C GLU A 290 -14.50 -0.10 -16.12
N ALA A 291 -13.22 -0.21 -15.76
CA ALA A 291 -12.50 -1.49 -15.73
C ALA A 291 -13.19 -2.49 -14.79
N ASN A 292 -13.64 -2.05 -13.62
CA ASN A 292 -14.30 -2.91 -12.63
C ASN A 292 -15.68 -3.40 -13.12
N LYS A 293 -16.38 -2.65 -13.96
CA LYS A 293 -17.62 -3.14 -14.61
C LYS A 293 -17.34 -4.27 -15.59
N LEU A 294 -16.22 -4.20 -16.30
CA LEU A 294 -15.83 -5.22 -17.29
C LEU A 294 -15.33 -6.50 -16.61
N PHE A 295 -14.46 -6.38 -15.60
CA PHE A 295 -13.85 -7.53 -14.95
C PHE A 295 -13.45 -7.25 -13.50
N GLN A 296 -14.11 -7.90 -12.56
CA GLN A 296 -13.91 -7.69 -11.11
C GLN A 296 -12.85 -8.62 -10.51
N TYR A 297 -12.53 -9.72 -11.19
CA TYR A 297 -11.66 -10.79 -10.66
C TYR A 297 -10.17 -10.54 -10.93
N ASP A 298 -9.77 -9.29 -11.10
CA ASP A 298 -8.38 -8.86 -11.26
C ASP A 298 -7.85 -8.29 -9.93
N PRO A 299 -6.91 -8.97 -9.27
CA PRO A 299 -6.33 -8.51 -8.01
C PRO A 299 -5.61 -7.16 -8.12
N ASP A 300 -4.93 -6.89 -9.23
CA ASP A 300 -4.20 -5.63 -9.39
C ASP A 300 -5.14 -4.45 -9.60
N LEU A 301 -6.24 -4.69 -10.33
CA LEU A 301 -7.30 -3.70 -10.42
C LEU A 301 -7.87 -3.39 -9.04
N GLN A 302 -8.18 -4.40 -8.22
CA GLN A 302 -8.68 -4.18 -6.87
C GLN A 302 -7.66 -3.50 -5.95
N LEU A 303 -6.35 -3.77 -6.12
CA LEU A 303 -5.30 -3.03 -5.42
C LEU A 303 -5.23 -1.56 -5.85
N LEU A 304 -5.35 -1.26 -7.14
CA LEU A 304 -5.41 0.12 -7.64
C LEU A 304 -6.66 0.83 -7.13
N ARG A 305 -7.82 0.18 -7.12
CA ARG A 305 -9.06 0.70 -6.51
C ARG A 305 -8.89 0.97 -5.02
N ALA A 306 -8.25 0.06 -4.29
CA ALA A 306 -7.97 0.25 -2.88
C ALA A 306 -7.06 1.47 -2.64
N LYS A 307 -5.98 1.63 -3.43
CA LYS A 307 -5.09 2.80 -3.36
C LYS A 307 -5.85 4.09 -3.65
N TYR A 308 -6.63 4.13 -4.73
CA TYR A 308 -7.49 5.25 -5.06
C TYR A 308 -8.41 5.64 -3.88
N CYS A 309 -9.12 4.66 -3.30
CA CYS A 309 -10.02 4.90 -2.18
C CYS A 309 -9.28 5.36 -0.90
N LEU A 310 -8.04 4.93 -0.69
CA LEU A 310 -7.22 5.42 0.42
C LEU A 310 -6.84 6.89 0.23
N ASP A 311 -6.50 7.28 -0.99
CA ASP A 311 -6.15 8.66 -1.34
C ASP A 311 -7.37 9.60 -1.27
N THR A 312 -8.56 9.12 -1.63
CA THR A 312 -9.84 9.86 -1.48
C THR A 312 -10.46 9.77 -0.09
N ALA A 313 -9.82 9.08 0.86
CA ALA A 313 -10.30 8.84 2.23
C ALA A 313 -11.60 8.01 2.33
N ASP A 314 -11.96 7.25 1.29
CA ASP A 314 -13.05 6.27 1.28
C ASP A 314 -12.60 4.92 1.89
N TYR A 315 -12.23 4.95 3.17
CA TYR A 315 -11.61 3.82 3.88
C TYR A 315 -12.43 2.53 3.89
N MET A 316 -13.76 2.63 3.85
CA MET A 316 -14.63 1.45 3.84
C MET A 316 -14.59 0.72 2.50
N GLU A 317 -14.61 1.44 1.38
CA GLU A 317 -14.51 0.84 0.05
C GLU A 317 -13.10 0.29 -0.20
N ALA A 318 -12.07 1.00 0.28
CA ALA A 318 -10.69 0.51 0.27
C ALA A 318 -10.57 -0.85 0.97
N LEU A 319 -11.23 -1.01 2.13
CA LEU A 319 -11.21 -2.27 2.86
C LEU A 319 -11.92 -3.40 2.11
N VAL A 320 -13.08 -3.11 1.48
CA VAL A 320 -13.79 -4.09 0.65
C VAL A 320 -12.91 -4.58 -0.49
N CYS A 321 -12.24 -3.67 -1.20
CA CYS A 321 -11.31 -4.03 -2.28
C CYS A 321 -10.18 -4.93 -1.77
N LEU A 322 -9.58 -4.60 -0.63
CA LEU A 322 -8.48 -5.38 -0.04
C LEU A 322 -8.94 -6.75 0.47
N ASP A 323 -10.16 -6.85 1.01
CA ASP A 323 -10.75 -8.13 1.39
C ASP A 323 -10.99 -9.03 0.18
N GLN A 324 -11.42 -8.46 -0.96
CA GLN A 324 -11.53 -9.19 -2.22
C GLN A 324 -10.17 -9.68 -2.70
N VAL A 325 -9.13 -8.84 -2.66
CA VAL A 325 -7.75 -9.25 -3.03
C VAL A 325 -7.29 -10.43 -2.18
N ALA A 326 -7.44 -10.34 -0.85
CA ALA A 326 -7.04 -11.41 0.06
C ALA A 326 -7.83 -12.72 -0.16
N ALA A 327 -9.10 -12.62 -0.57
CA ALA A 327 -9.93 -13.78 -0.88
C ALA A 327 -9.53 -14.45 -2.21
N MET A 328 -9.25 -13.67 -3.24
CA MET A 328 -8.90 -14.19 -4.56
C MET A 328 -7.45 -14.72 -4.57
N TRP A 329 -6.53 -14.01 -3.94
CA TRP A 329 -5.09 -14.29 -3.97
C TRP A 329 -4.49 -14.24 -2.56
N PRO A 330 -4.65 -15.32 -1.78
CA PRO A 330 -4.16 -15.36 -0.40
C PRO A 330 -2.64 -15.24 -0.26
N ASN A 331 -1.88 -15.47 -1.34
CA ASN A 331 -0.43 -15.35 -1.34
C ASN A 331 0.05 -13.90 -1.61
N GLU A 332 -0.86 -12.95 -1.88
CA GLU A 332 -0.53 -11.57 -2.24
C GLU A 332 -0.17 -10.73 -1.00
N ARG A 333 1.13 -10.54 -0.75
CA ARG A 333 1.62 -9.98 0.52
C ARG A 333 1.38 -8.47 0.66
N ASP A 334 1.52 -7.71 -0.42
CA ASP A 334 1.39 -6.24 -0.37
C ASP A 334 -0.06 -5.83 -0.02
N GLY A 335 -1.03 -6.61 -0.48
CA GLY A 335 -2.44 -6.48 -0.10
C GLY A 335 -2.65 -6.60 1.42
N TYR A 336 -2.07 -7.61 2.07
CA TYR A 336 -2.18 -7.78 3.53
C TYR A 336 -1.50 -6.65 4.30
N LEU A 337 -0.35 -6.14 3.84
CA LEU A 337 0.33 -5.04 4.53
C LEU A 337 -0.51 -3.76 4.46
N LEU A 338 -1.08 -3.46 3.28
CA LEU A 338 -1.95 -2.31 3.08
C LEU A 338 -3.23 -2.44 3.91
N ARG A 339 -3.85 -3.63 3.92
CA ARG A 339 -5.04 -3.93 4.72
C ARG A 339 -4.75 -3.82 6.22
N GLY A 340 -3.64 -4.37 6.69
CA GLY A 340 -3.23 -4.28 8.10
C GLY A 340 -3.07 -2.83 8.56
N ARG A 341 -2.47 -1.97 7.74
CA ARG A 341 -2.35 -0.53 8.03
C ARG A 341 -3.71 0.17 8.09
N LEU A 342 -4.59 -0.14 7.13
CA LEU A 342 -5.95 0.41 7.08
C LEU A 342 -6.78 -0.05 8.29
N LEU A 343 -6.75 -1.33 8.62
CA LEU A 343 -7.42 -1.90 9.79
C LEU A 343 -6.92 -1.27 11.10
N TYR A 344 -5.61 -1.00 11.21
CA TYR A 344 -5.05 -0.27 12.35
C TYR A 344 -5.63 1.16 12.44
N TYR A 345 -5.72 1.88 11.32
CA TYR A 345 -6.32 3.22 11.28
C TYR A 345 -7.81 3.19 11.69
N LEU A 346 -8.53 2.15 11.25
CA LEU A 346 -9.93 1.89 11.61
C LEU A 346 -10.10 1.32 13.04
N GLN A 347 -9.02 1.24 13.83
CA GLN A 347 -9.02 0.71 15.21
C GLN A 347 -9.40 -0.78 15.33
N ARG A 348 -9.36 -1.53 14.23
CA ARG A 348 -9.56 -2.98 14.17
C ARG A 348 -8.23 -3.72 14.40
N TYR A 349 -7.62 -3.45 15.56
CA TYR A 349 -6.24 -3.86 15.88
C TYR A 349 -6.00 -5.37 15.86
N GLU A 350 -6.99 -6.17 16.29
CA GLU A 350 -6.86 -7.63 16.32
C GLU A 350 -6.82 -8.24 14.92
N GLU A 351 -7.55 -7.67 13.96
CA GLU A 351 -7.55 -8.12 12.57
C GLU A 351 -6.29 -7.66 11.85
N ALA A 352 -5.87 -6.41 12.07
CA ALA A 352 -4.59 -5.90 11.59
C ALA A 352 -3.42 -6.79 12.06
N ARG A 353 -3.45 -7.21 13.33
CA ARG A 353 -2.44 -8.10 13.92
C ARG A 353 -2.39 -9.45 13.21
N LYS A 354 -3.54 -10.07 12.91
CA LYS A 354 -3.60 -11.37 12.19
C LYS A 354 -2.98 -11.28 10.81
N ASP A 355 -3.28 -10.22 10.06
CA ASP A 355 -2.69 -10.00 8.73
C ASP A 355 -1.17 -9.86 8.82
N CYS A 356 -0.67 -9.11 9.80
CA CYS A 356 0.76 -8.96 9.99
C CYS A 356 1.43 -10.26 10.46
N GLU A 357 0.77 -11.06 11.31
CA GLU A 357 1.26 -12.36 11.75
C GLU A 357 1.37 -13.35 10.60
N TYR A 358 0.43 -13.31 9.65
CA TYR A 358 0.52 -14.07 8.40
C TYR A 358 1.77 -13.68 7.60
N LEU A 359 2.03 -12.38 7.41
CA LEU A 359 3.21 -11.88 6.70
C LEU A 359 4.55 -12.31 7.34
N LEU A 360 4.61 -12.40 8.68
CA LEU A 360 5.82 -12.83 9.39
C LEU A 360 6.13 -14.34 9.27
N GLN A 361 5.21 -15.17 8.78
CA GLN A 361 5.48 -16.61 8.61
C GLN A 361 6.56 -16.87 7.56
N GLU A 362 6.59 -16.07 6.50
CA GLU A 362 7.56 -16.21 5.42
C GLU A 362 8.75 -15.27 5.59
N ASP A 363 8.50 -14.01 5.98
CA ASP A 363 9.55 -13.03 6.28
C ASP A 363 9.49 -12.58 7.75
N ALA A 364 10.03 -13.43 8.61
CA ALA A 364 10.19 -13.11 10.03
C ALA A 364 11.14 -11.91 10.28
N GLY A 365 11.86 -11.43 9.27
CA GLY A 365 12.79 -10.30 9.33
C GLY A 365 12.15 -8.94 9.04
N ASN A 366 10.95 -8.90 8.46
CA ASN A 366 10.32 -7.65 8.03
C ASN A 366 10.04 -6.68 9.19
N ARG A 367 10.83 -5.61 9.29
CA ARG A 367 10.75 -4.65 10.41
C ARG A 367 9.51 -3.76 10.36
N ASP A 368 8.99 -3.44 9.19
CA ASP A 368 7.75 -2.68 9.03
C ASP A 368 6.56 -3.45 9.61
N VAL A 369 6.44 -4.74 9.24
CA VAL A 369 5.38 -5.63 9.74
C VAL A 369 5.52 -5.83 11.25
N GLN A 370 6.73 -6.07 11.75
CA GLN A 370 6.97 -6.17 13.20
C GLN A 370 6.59 -4.88 13.94
N CYS A 371 6.84 -3.72 13.34
CA CYS A 371 6.47 -2.43 13.90
C CYS A 371 4.96 -2.29 14.01
N LEU A 372 4.22 -2.67 12.96
CA LEU A 372 2.77 -2.62 12.96
C LEU A 372 2.14 -3.57 13.99
N ILE A 373 2.67 -4.78 14.15
CA ILE A 373 2.24 -5.71 15.23
C ILE A 373 2.48 -5.08 16.60
N LEU A 374 3.64 -4.45 16.79
CA LEU A 374 3.99 -3.81 18.05
C LEU A 374 3.00 -2.69 18.38
N GLU A 375 2.64 -1.88 17.40
CA GLU A 375 1.64 -0.82 17.52
C GLU A 375 0.25 -1.39 17.83
N CYS A 376 -0.17 -2.45 17.14
CA CYS A 376 -1.42 -3.15 17.45
C CYS A 376 -1.46 -3.66 18.91
N LYS A 377 -0.38 -4.29 19.38
CA LYS A 377 -0.27 -4.77 20.77
C LYS A 377 -0.30 -3.64 21.79
N ILE A 378 0.36 -2.52 21.49
CA ILE A 378 0.31 -1.32 22.34
C ILE A 378 -1.13 -0.80 22.42
N ALA A 379 -1.82 -0.70 21.28
CA ALA A 379 -3.21 -0.24 21.22
C ALA A 379 -4.16 -1.19 21.98
N CYS A 380 -3.96 -2.51 21.89
CA CYS A 380 -4.69 -3.52 22.67
C CYS A 380 -4.29 -3.59 24.16
N SER A 381 -3.44 -2.70 24.67
CA SER A 381 -2.92 -2.73 26.05
C SER A 381 -2.14 -4.01 26.43
N GLN A 382 -1.65 -4.77 25.46
CA GLN A 382 -0.84 -5.98 25.63
C GLN A 382 0.65 -5.64 25.77
N ILE A 383 0.98 -4.75 26.71
CA ILE A 383 2.33 -4.18 26.87
C ILE A 383 3.38 -5.23 27.22
N GLU A 384 3.04 -6.23 28.04
CA GLU A 384 3.98 -7.28 28.45
C GLU A 384 4.40 -8.16 27.28
N GLU A 385 3.45 -8.56 26.43
CA GLU A 385 3.72 -9.33 25.21
C GLU A 385 4.52 -8.53 24.17
N ALA A 386 4.23 -7.22 24.06
CA ALA A 386 4.99 -6.32 23.21
C ALA A 386 6.46 -6.24 23.67
N LEU A 387 6.69 -6.13 24.98
CA LEU A 387 8.04 -6.09 25.56
C LEU A 387 8.82 -7.38 25.32
N THR A 388 8.22 -8.54 25.62
CA THR A 388 8.90 -9.83 25.43
C THR A 388 9.28 -10.06 23.97
N GLN A 389 8.40 -9.72 23.02
CA GLN A 389 8.69 -9.81 21.58
C GLN A 389 9.85 -8.92 21.14
N THR A 390 9.97 -7.70 21.70
CA THR A 390 11.12 -6.84 21.38
C THR A 390 12.44 -7.36 21.95
N GLU A 391 12.40 -8.08 23.06
CA GLU A 391 13.58 -8.69 23.70
C GLU A 391 14.02 -9.97 22.98
N THR A 392 13.09 -10.82 22.51
CA THR A 392 13.43 -12.00 21.70
C THR A 392 14.05 -11.60 20.37
N ASN A 393 13.62 -10.49 19.79
CA ASN A 393 14.16 -9.97 18.53
C ASN A 393 15.51 -9.24 18.69
N GLU A 394 16.02 -9.02 19.92
CA GLU A 394 17.35 -8.41 20.16
C GLU A 394 18.53 -9.33 19.83
N SER A 395 18.32 -10.65 19.68
CA SER A 395 19.43 -11.58 19.42
C SER A 395 19.93 -11.53 17.97
N LYS A 396 19.19 -10.91 17.05
CA LYS A 396 19.60 -10.72 15.65
C LYS A 396 20.23 -9.33 15.53
N LYS A 397 21.53 -9.27 15.26
CA LYS A 397 22.20 -8.01 14.90
C LYS A 397 21.61 -7.52 13.59
N ASP A 398 20.96 -6.37 13.62
CA ASP A 398 20.39 -5.76 12.43
C ASP A 398 21.48 -5.15 11.54
N GLU A 399 21.37 -5.40 10.24
CA GLU A 399 22.18 -4.76 9.19
C GLU A 399 21.65 -3.36 8.85
N PHE A 400 20.37 -3.07 9.17
CA PHE A 400 19.70 -1.80 8.86
C PHE A 400 18.91 -1.24 10.06
N ILE A 401 18.93 0.09 10.23
CA ILE A 401 18.25 0.80 11.33
C ILE A 401 16.82 1.16 10.91
N HIS A 402 15.83 0.53 11.54
CA HIS A 402 14.42 0.87 11.33
C HIS A 402 13.90 1.82 12.42
N PHE A 403 13.88 3.12 12.14
CA PHE A 403 13.63 4.19 13.13
C PHE A 403 12.29 4.07 13.88
N ARG A 404 11.19 3.80 13.17
CA ARG A 404 9.84 3.72 13.76
C ARG A 404 9.73 2.58 14.79
N TYR A 405 10.21 1.40 14.41
CA TYR A 405 10.34 0.24 15.31
C TYR A 405 11.17 0.55 16.56
N LEU A 406 12.34 1.20 16.38
CA LEU A 406 13.19 1.60 17.50
C LEU A 406 12.52 2.63 18.42
N ALA A 407 11.78 3.58 17.84
CA ALA A 407 11.01 4.56 18.61
C ALA A 407 9.94 3.87 19.47
N ASN A 408 9.11 3.01 18.88
CA ASN A 408 8.09 2.24 19.61
C ASN A 408 8.72 1.35 20.69
N LYS A 409 9.83 0.68 20.38
CA LYS A 409 10.59 -0.11 21.36
C LYS A 409 11.11 0.75 22.52
N SER A 410 11.63 1.94 22.24
CA SER A 410 12.11 2.86 23.27
C SER A 410 10.96 3.37 24.15
N MET A 411 9.80 3.62 23.54
CA MET A 411 8.58 4.04 24.21
C MET A 411 8.09 2.97 25.18
N LEU A 412 8.06 1.70 24.75
CA LEU A 412 7.71 0.56 25.61
C LEU A 412 8.60 0.43 26.84
N LYS A 413 9.90 0.75 26.72
CA LYS A 413 10.85 0.73 27.85
C LYS A 413 10.63 1.89 28.83
N ASN A 414 9.85 2.91 28.46
CA ASN A 414 9.57 4.06 29.31
C ASN A 414 8.47 3.75 30.34
N LYS A 415 8.90 3.54 31.59
CA LYS A 415 8.02 3.22 32.72
C LYS A 415 6.99 4.30 33.06
N LYS A 416 7.20 5.55 32.64
CA LYS A 416 6.23 6.63 32.86
C LYS A 416 5.06 6.55 31.89
N LEU A 417 5.31 6.07 30.67
CA LEU A 417 4.29 5.92 29.64
C LEU A 417 3.52 4.61 29.81
N TYR A 418 4.23 3.52 30.13
CA TYR A 418 3.62 2.21 30.32
C TYR A 418 4.03 1.59 31.66
N PRO A 419 3.10 1.45 32.63
CA PRO A 419 3.39 0.81 33.91
C PRO A 419 3.64 -0.69 33.71
N GLN A 420 4.91 -1.09 33.77
CA GLN A 420 5.33 -2.48 33.64
C GLN A 420 5.16 -3.20 34.98
N ARG A 421 4.32 -4.24 35.05
CA ARG A 421 4.07 -4.96 36.32
C ARG A 421 5.26 -5.81 36.79
N PHE A 422 6.23 -6.13 35.95
CA PHE A 422 7.41 -6.89 36.34
C PHE A 422 8.67 -6.52 35.53
N ARG A 423 9.80 -6.30 36.24
CA ARG A 423 11.14 -6.51 35.66
C ARG A 423 12.17 -6.80 36.77
N ILE A 424 12.60 -8.06 36.87
CA ILE A 424 13.88 -8.44 37.48
C ILE A 424 14.64 -9.26 36.43
N SER A 425 15.48 -8.65 35.60
CA SER A 425 16.59 -9.40 34.99
C SER A 425 17.73 -8.52 34.45
N SER A 426 17.49 -7.33 33.87
CA SER A 426 18.59 -6.62 33.16
C SER A 426 19.63 -5.94 34.07
N LEU A 427 19.23 -5.43 35.24
CA LEU A 427 20.18 -4.82 36.20
C LEU A 427 21.05 -5.88 36.90
N VAL A 428 20.55 -7.11 37.05
CA VAL A 428 21.32 -8.22 37.61
C VAL A 428 22.40 -8.68 36.62
N THR A 429 22.16 -8.59 35.31
CA THR A 429 23.14 -9.02 34.29
C THR A 429 24.32 -8.04 34.17
N ILE A 430 24.08 -6.72 34.23
CA ILE A 430 25.16 -5.71 34.20
C ILE A 430 26.01 -5.80 35.47
N GLY A 431 25.37 -5.98 36.63
CA GLY A 431 26.07 -6.22 37.89
C GLY A 431 26.87 -7.52 37.89
N LYS A 432 26.28 -8.64 37.42
CA LYS A 432 26.97 -9.94 37.37
C LYS A 432 28.16 -9.96 36.40
N ASN A 433 28.06 -9.29 35.25
CA ASN A 433 29.12 -9.31 34.24
C ASN A 433 30.34 -8.43 34.58
N ILE A 434 30.19 -7.44 35.46
CA ILE A 434 31.29 -6.55 35.85
C ILE A 434 31.76 -6.81 37.30
N ILE A 435 30.83 -6.95 38.25
CA ILE A 435 31.16 -7.11 39.68
C ILE A 435 31.71 -8.52 39.96
N GLY A 436 31.17 -9.55 39.29
CA GLY A 436 31.61 -10.94 39.48
C GLY A 436 33.10 -11.14 39.19
N PRO A 437 33.62 -10.75 38.01
CA PRO A 437 35.04 -10.87 37.69
C PRO A 437 35.93 -10.04 38.62
N ILE A 438 35.53 -8.81 38.95
CA ILE A 438 36.31 -7.93 39.83
C ILE A 438 36.46 -8.55 41.23
N LEU A 439 35.36 -9.04 41.81
CA LEU A 439 35.37 -9.69 43.12
C LEU A 439 36.21 -10.98 43.09
N PHE A 440 36.10 -11.77 42.02
CA PHE A 440 36.87 -13.00 41.84
C PHE A 440 38.39 -12.73 41.81
N TYR A 441 38.84 -11.79 40.98
CA TYR A 441 40.28 -11.46 40.90
C TYR A 441 40.80 -10.81 42.19
N LEU A 442 39.97 -10.04 42.90
CA LEU A 442 40.30 -9.50 44.22
C LEU A 442 40.48 -10.62 45.26
N LEU A 443 39.60 -11.61 45.30
CA LEU A 443 39.74 -12.77 46.18
C LEU A 443 40.96 -13.63 45.84
N VAL A 444 41.26 -13.81 44.55
CA VAL A 444 42.47 -14.49 44.09
C VAL A 444 43.71 -13.71 44.53
N PHE A 445 43.73 -12.39 44.40
CA PHE A 445 44.84 -11.55 44.86
C PHE A 445 45.06 -11.67 46.36
N LEU A 446 44.00 -11.59 47.17
CA LEU A 446 44.06 -11.79 48.62
C LEU A 446 44.59 -13.19 48.97
N LYS A 447 44.07 -14.25 48.34
CA LYS A 447 44.52 -15.63 48.57
C LYS A 447 45.98 -15.87 48.21
N LEU A 448 46.53 -15.21 47.19
CA LEU A 448 47.94 -15.37 46.81
C LEU A 448 48.90 -14.43 47.54
N SER A 449 48.38 -13.36 48.13
CA SER A 449 49.19 -12.28 48.73
C SER A 449 49.05 -12.18 50.25
N TRP A 450 48.12 -12.93 50.89
CA TRP A 450 47.83 -12.81 52.32
C TRP A 450 49.07 -12.92 53.20
N PHE A 451 50.01 -13.81 52.88
CA PHE A 451 51.24 -13.97 53.65
C PHE A 451 52.13 -12.72 53.60
N TYR A 452 52.25 -12.07 52.43
CA TYR A 452 53.03 -10.84 52.29
C TYR A 452 52.35 -9.66 52.99
N ILE A 453 51.02 -9.60 52.93
CA ILE A 453 50.22 -8.61 53.66
C ILE A 453 50.43 -8.81 55.17
N LEU A 454 50.36 -10.06 55.65
CA LEU A 454 50.60 -10.40 57.06
C LEU A 454 52.00 -9.98 57.51
N VAL A 455 53.04 -10.38 56.78
CA VAL A 455 54.44 -10.01 57.11
C VAL A 455 54.62 -8.48 57.09
N TYR A 456 54.07 -7.79 56.09
CA TYR A 456 54.12 -6.34 56.01
C TYR A 456 53.44 -5.69 57.23
N THR A 457 52.25 -6.15 57.63
CA THR A 457 51.54 -5.63 58.80
C THR A 457 52.31 -5.87 60.10
N ILE A 458 52.91 -7.05 60.28
CA ILE A 458 53.75 -7.34 61.45
C ILE A 458 54.97 -6.41 61.47
N CYS A 459 55.66 -6.25 60.33
CA CYS A 459 56.79 -5.33 60.22
C CYS A 459 56.39 -3.88 60.50
N TYR A 460 55.21 -3.45 60.02
CA TYR A 460 54.68 -2.11 60.23
C TYR A 460 54.35 -1.83 61.70
N PHE A 461 53.77 -2.80 62.41
CA PHE A 461 53.45 -2.63 63.84
C PHE A 461 54.66 -2.83 64.77
N SER A 462 55.69 -3.56 64.34
CA SER A 462 56.87 -3.84 65.17
C SER A 462 57.93 -2.74 65.12
N VAL A 463 57.91 -1.88 64.09
CA VAL A 463 58.89 -0.81 63.88
C VAL A 463 58.15 0.49 63.68
N SER A 464 58.39 1.47 64.57
CA SER A 464 57.67 2.75 64.59
C SER A 464 57.73 3.53 63.27
N GLU A 465 58.82 3.36 62.49
CA GLU A 465 58.91 3.84 61.10
C GLU A 465 59.68 2.83 60.23
N LEU A 466 59.00 2.24 59.24
CA LEU A 466 59.64 1.35 58.26
C LEU A 466 60.52 2.17 57.30
N PRO A 467 61.80 1.78 57.08
CA PRO A 467 62.65 2.44 56.11
C PRO A 467 62.00 2.46 54.71
N PRO A 468 62.11 3.56 53.95
CA PRO A 468 61.44 3.70 52.65
C PRO A 468 61.84 2.63 51.64
N LEU A 469 63.06 2.08 51.75
CA LEU A 469 63.52 0.95 50.94
C LEU A 469 62.71 -0.32 51.17
N VAL A 470 62.30 -0.61 52.41
CA VAL A 470 61.51 -1.79 52.75
C VAL A 470 60.09 -1.64 52.18
N ASN A 471 59.48 -0.47 52.32
CA ASN A 471 58.20 -0.16 51.68
C ASN A 471 58.27 -0.31 50.15
N ALA A 472 59.33 0.19 49.52
CA ALA A 472 59.54 0.05 48.08
C ALA A 472 59.62 -1.42 47.65
N VAL A 473 60.32 -2.27 48.41
CA VAL A 473 60.42 -3.72 48.14
C VAL A 473 59.04 -4.40 48.21
N PHE A 474 58.24 -4.13 49.23
CA PHE A 474 56.89 -4.71 49.34
C PHE A 474 55.95 -4.23 48.22
N ILE A 475 56.00 -2.95 47.86
CA ILE A 475 55.23 -2.40 46.73
C ILE A 475 55.61 -3.12 45.42
N LEU A 476 56.91 -3.35 45.20
CA LEU A 476 57.41 -4.04 44.00
C LEU A 476 56.93 -5.50 43.95
N ILE A 477 56.90 -6.19 45.09
CA ILE A 477 56.34 -7.54 45.21
C ILE A 477 54.83 -7.56 44.90
N PHE A 478 54.06 -6.60 45.42
CA PHE A 478 52.62 -6.49 45.14
C PHE A 478 52.35 -6.16 43.67
N LEU A 479 53.08 -5.22 43.07
CA LEU A 479 52.98 -4.88 41.65
C LEU A 479 53.32 -6.08 40.76
N TRP A 480 54.33 -6.87 41.12
CA TRP A 480 54.67 -8.10 40.39
C TRP A 480 53.54 -9.15 40.46
N LYS A 481 52.89 -9.30 41.61
CA LYS A 481 51.74 -10.20 41.79
C LYS A 481 50.51 -9.73 41.01
N ILE A 482 50.19 -8.43 41.04
CA ILE A 482 49.11 -7.84 40.24
C ILE A 482 49.37 -8.08 38.76
N ARG A 483 50.58 -7.79 38.27
CA ARG A 483 50.97 -8.05 36.87
C ARG A 483 50.79 -9.53 36.48
N LYS A 484 51.16 -10.46 37.36
CA LYS A 484 50.99 -11.90 37.12
C LYS A 484 49.51 -12.29 37.01
N ILE A 485 48.65 -11.74 37.88
CA ILE A 485 47.19 -12.00 37.87
C ILE A 485 46.54 -11.39 36.62
N CYS A 486 46.92 -10.16 36.25
CA CYS A 486 46.44 -9.52 35.02
C CYS A 486 46.87 -10.32 33.77
N LYS A 487 48.11 -10.83 33.73
CA LYS A 487 48.57 -11.68 32.62
C LYS A 487 47.79 -12.99 32.53
N THR A 488 47.49 -13.64 33.66
CA THR A 488 46.64 -14.84 33.65
C THR A 488 45.20 -14.51 33.27
N ALA A 489 44.64 -13.40 33.75
CA ALA A 489 43.29 -12.96 33.40
C ALA A 489 43.16 -12.74 31.88
N TYR A 490 44.16 -12.08 31.27
CA TYR A 490 44.22 -11.83 29.83
C TYR A 490 44.32 -13.11 28.99
N LEU A 491 45.03 -14.13 29.48
CA LEU A 491 45.16 -15.44 28.81
C LEU A 491 43.91 -16.31 28.90
N PHE A 492 42.99 -16.02 29.83
CA PHE A 492 41.72 -16.74 29.97
C PHE A 492 40.54 -15.97 29.36
N SER A 493 40.72 -14.69 28.97
CA SER A 493 39.70 -13.86 28.33
C SER A 493 39.80 -13.79 26.81
N ASN A 494 40.93 -14.21 26.23
CA ASN A 494 41.12 -14.52 24.81
C ASN A 494 41.13 -16.04 24.65
#